data_AF-A0A7U4DQ27-F1
#
_entry.id   AF-A0A7U4DQ27-F1
#
_cell.length_a   1.000
_cell.length_b   1.000
_cell.length_c   1.000
_cell.angle_alpha   90.00
_cell.angle_beta   90.00
_cell.angle_gamma   90.00
#
_symmetry.space_group_name_H-M   'P 1'
#
loop_
_entity.id
_entity.type
_entity.pdbx_description
1 polymer ?
#
loop_
_entity_poly.entity_id
_entity_poly.type
_entity_poly.pdbx_seq_one_letter_code
_entity_poly.pdbx_strand_id
1 'polypeptide(L)'
;MDWISLLRRAVQIEGSQASVAGKLGYSPAAISQVLNNNYSGSLEAISEKVLTVYGGKTMQAIPDGYMRNAVGHLVPIESIKEIDLARDEFVKEVVHKAKDLAATVTTFKKQLATDLEAFLDLSAEKYGVTLGGVKGNINLVSFDGRYKVLRDVSERLDFDERLQAAKALIDECLREWTKDSGSEVRTLIEAAFQVDKKGKINTKRILGLRKLDIKHPTWIKAMEAIGDAITVTGSCTYYRVYERDEKGEYRQVNLDFSGIA
;
A
#
# COMPACT_ATOMS: atom_id res chain seq x y z
N MET A 1 29.20 2.07 -29.38
CA MET A 1 27.83 2.47 -28.97
C MET A 1 27.82 2.64 -27.47
N ASP A 2 27.45 3.81 -26.96
CA ASP A 2 27.39 4.05 -25.52
C ASP A 2 26.13 3.39 -24.93
N TRP A 3 26.29 2.22 -24.33
CA TRP A 3 25.20 1.46 -23.70
C TRP A 3 24.66 2.16 -22.45
N ILE A 4 25.42 3.08 -21.83
CA ILE A 4 24.97 3.86 -20.67
C ILE A 4 23.93 4.90 -21.13
N SER A 5 24.17 5.58 -22.25
CA SER A 5 23.16 6.44 -22.87
C SER A 5 21.90 5.67 -23.24
N LEU A 6 22.05 4.44 -23.72
CA LEU A 6 20.93 3.56 -24.05
C LEU A 6 20.13 3.14 -22.81
N LEU A 7 20.81 2.85 -21.70
CA LEU A 7 20.20 2.58 -20.40
C LEU A 7 19.45 3.81 -19.84
N ARG A 8 20.03 5.02 -19.92
CA ARG A 8 19.36 6.27 -19.53
C ARG A 8 18.08 6.49 -20.31
N ARG A 9 18.12 6.26 -21.62
CA ARG A 9 16.95 6.37 -22.51
C ARG A 9 15.87 5.33 -22.18
N ALA A 10 16.27 4.10 -21.87
CA ALA A 10 15.33 3.06 -21.44
C ALA A 10 14.58 3.45 -20.15
N VAL A 11 15.26 4.08 -19.20
CA VAL A 11 14.65 4.55 -17.95
C VAL A 11 13.61 5.64 -18.18
N GLN A 12 13.88 6.57 -19.11
CA GLN A 12 12.91 7.62 -19.46
C GLN A 12 11.64 7.04 -20.12
N ILE A 13 11.79 6.05 -21.00
CA ILE A 13 10.67 5.45 -21.75
C ILE A 13 9.81 4.55 -20.86
N GLU A 14 10.44 3.72 -20.03
CA GLU A 14 9.74 2.78 -19.13
C GLU A 14 9.20 3.48 -17.87
N GLY A 15 9.46 4.78 -17.73
CA GLY A 15 8.94 5.65 -16.68
C GLY A 15 9.58 5.46 -15.30
N SER A 16 10.40 4.43 -15.10
CA SER A 16 11.17 4.23 -13.86
C SER A 16 12.38 3.30 -14.04
N GLN A 17 13.39 3.49 -13.18
CA GLN A 17 14.53 2.57 -13.09
C GLN A 17 14.11 1.17 -12.65
N ALA A 18 13.02 1.04 -11.86
CA ALA A 18 12.51 -0.25 -11.40
C ALA A 18 11.91 -1.09 -12.53
N SER A 19 11.20 -0.44 -13.47
CA SER A 19 10.66 -1.09 -14.67
C SER A 19 11.79 -1.66 -15.55
N VAL A 20 12.85 -0.89 -15.74
CA VAL A 20 14.04 -1.31 -16.51
C VAL A 20 14.80 -2.42 -15.79
N ALA A 21 14.99 -2.28 -14.48
CA ALA A 21 15.65 -3.29 -13.66
C ALA A 21 14.93 -4.65 -13.72
N GLY A 22 13.60 -4.65 -13.66
CA GLY A 22 12.78 -5.86 -13.81
C GLY A 22 12.96 -6.56 -15.16
N LYS A 23 13.07 -5.80 -16.26
CA LYS A 23 13.29 -6.35 -17.60
C LYS A 23 14.70 -6.86 -17.84
N LEU A 24 15.70 -6.27 -17.17
CA LEU A 24 17.09 -6.70 -17.23
C LEU A 24 17.41 -7.84 -16.22
N GLY A 25 16.51 -8.11 -15.28
CA GLY A 25 16.70 -9.08 -14.21
C GLY A 25 17.69 -8.60 -13.13
N TYR A 26 17.74 -7.29 -12.88
CA TYR A 26 18.57 -6.68 -11.84
C TYR A 26 17.71 -5.95 -10.82
N SER A 27 18.32 -5.56 -9.69
CA SER A 27 17.65 -4.71 -8.71
C SER A 27 17.60 -3.24 -9.18
N PRO A 28 16.57 -2.47 -8.81
CA PRO A 28 16.52 -1.03 -9.11
C PRO A 28 17.72 -0.27 -8.56
N ALA A 29 18.26 -0.71 -7.41
CA ALA A 29 19.47 -0.16 -6.80
C ALA A 29 20.72 -0.38 -7.66
N ALA A 30 20.87 -1.56 -8.28
CA ALA A 30 21.98 -1.83 -9.19
C ALA A 30 21.94 -0.90 -10.41
N ILE A 31 20.76 -0.72 -11.03
CA ILE A 31 20.58 0.21 -12.15
C ILE A 31 20.87 1.67 -11.74
N SER A 32 20.43 2.08 -10.56
CA SER A 32 20.73 3.41 -10.01
C SER A 32 22.23 3.63 -9.78
N GLN A 33 22.92 2.64 -9.19
CA GLN A 33 24.37 2.69 -8.97
C GLN A 33 25.16 2.76 -10.28
N VAL A 34 24.73 2.02 -11.31
CA VAL A 34 25.35 2.06 -12.65
C VAL A 34 25.22 3.45 -13.27
N LEU A 35 24.02 4.06 -13.19
CA LEU A 35 23.77 5.39 -13.74
C LEU A 35 24.51 6.51 -12.99
N ASN A 36 24.83 6.29 -11.73
CA ASN A 36 25.60 7.21 -10.87
C ASN A 36 27.10 6.88 -10.83
N ASN A 37 27.57 5.94 -11.67
CA ASN A 37 28.96 5.52 -11.78
C ASN A 37 29.56 4.93 -10.47
N ASN A 38 28.70 4.40 -9.59
CA ASN A 38 29.04 3.88 -8.27
C ASN A 38 28.73 2.38 -8.14
N TYR A 39 28.67 1.65 -9.26
CA TYR A 39 28.37 0.23 -9.27
C TYR A 39 29.64 -0.60 -9.15
N SER A 40 29.68 -1.51 -8.17
CA SER A 40 30.84 -2.34 -7.86
C SER A 40 30.80 -3.74 -8.48
N GLY A 41 29.76 -4.07 -9.25
CA GLY A 41 29.60 -5.37 -9.92
C GLY A 41 30.08 -5.36 -11.38
N SER A 42 29.81 -6.46 -12.11
CA SER A 42 30.20 -6.58 -13.53
C SER A 42 29.36 -5.64 -14.41
N LEU A 43 29.97 -4.55 -14.86
CA LEU A 43 29.40 -3.61 -15.82
C LEU A 43 29.21 -4.27 -17.21
N GLU A 44 30.09 -5.21 -17.56
CA GLU A 44 30.04 -5.97 -18.81
C GLU A 44 28.75 -6.78 -18.91
N ALA A 45 28.40 -7.52 -17.85
CA ALA A 45 27.16 -8.32 -17.81
C ALA A 45 25.88 -7.47 -17.86
N ILE A 46 25.91 -6.24 -17.33
CA ILE A 46 24.79 -5.30 -17.46
C ILE A 46 24.73 -4.75 -18.89
N SER A 47 25.88 -4.36 -19.44
CA SER A 47 25.97 -3.83 -20.81
C SER A 47 25.46 -4.82 -21.85
N GLU A 48 25.80 -6.10 -21.72
CA GLU A 48 25.37 -7.16 -22.62
C GLU A 48 23.85 -7.32 -22.57
N LYS A 49 23.27 -7.44 -21.37
CA LYS A 49 21.81 -7.52 -21.22
C LYS A 49 21.09 -6.27 -21.72
N VAL A 50 21.66 -5.08 -21.49
CA VAL A 50 21.12 -3.82 -22.01
C VAL A 50 21.11 -3.83 -23.53
N LEU A 51 22.19 -4.27 -24.17
CA LEU A 51 22.30 -4.37 -25.63
C LEU A 51 21.41 -5.49 -26.20
N THR A 52 21.24 -6.62 -25.50
CA THR A 52 20.33 -7.69 -25.94
C THR A 52 18.87 -7.27 -25.85
N VAL A 53 18.46 -6.65 -24.74
CA VAL A 53 17.06 -6.29 -24.48
C VAL A 53 16.66 -5.03 -25.25
N TYR A 54 17.56 -4.07 -25.37
CA TYR A 54 17.28 -2.74 -25.89
C TYR A 54 18.10 -2.36 -27.14
N GLY A 55 19.05 -3.18 -27.59
CA GLY A 55 19.86 -2.93 -28.78
C GLY A 55 19.27 -3.44 -30.10
N GLY A 56 18.26 -4.33 -30.06
CA GLY A 56 17.67 -4.95 -31.26
C GLY A 56 16.21 -4.61 -31.55
N LYS A 57 15.47 -4.01 -30.61
CA LYS A 57 14.17 -3.42 -30.92
C LYS A 57 14.42 -1.99 -31.38
N THR A 58 13.91 -1.63 -32.54
CA THR A 58 13.56 -0.25 -32.85
C THR A 58 12.62 0.20 -31.73
N MET A 59 13.18 0.71 -30.64
CA MET A 59 12.48 1.58 -29.73
C MET A 59 11.94 2.66 -30.65
N GLN A 60 10.63 2.68 -30.87
CA GLN A 60 9.99 3.79 -31.56
C GLN A 60 10.14 4.99 -30.63
N ALA A 61 11.34 5.58 -30.69
CA ALA A 61 11.57 6.94 -30.31
C ALA A 61 10.48 7.73 -31.02
N ILE A 62 9.72 8.48 -30.25
CA ILE A 62 8.86 9.51 -30.81
C ILE A 62 9.77 10.33 -31.74
N PRO A 63 9.49 10.37 -33.06
CA PRO A 63 10.33 11.13 -33.97
C PRO A 63 10.40 12.58 -33.53
N ASP A 64 11.55 13.22 -33.73
CA ASP A 64 11.71 14.63 -33.39
C ASP A 64 10.60 15.46 -34.06
N GLY A 65 9.96 16.34 -33.29
CA GLY A 65 8.80 17.11 -33.76
C GLY A 65 7.44 16.45 -33.58
N TYR A 66 7.36 15.25 -32.98
CA TYR A 66 6.09 14.58 -32.66
C TYR A 66 5.90 14.44 -31.14
N MET A 67 4.66 14.29 -30.71
CA MET A 67 4.26 13.94 -29.34
C MET A 67 3.21 12.84 -29.35
N ARG A 68 3.25 11.96 -28.35
CA ARG A 68 2.28 10.87 -28.21
C ARG A 68 1.06 11.35 -27.41
N ASN A 69 -0.14 11.18 -27.96
CA ASN A 69 -1.39 11.52 -27.28
C ASN A 69 -1.89 10.39 -26.36
N ALA A 70 -2.99 10.62 -25.65
CA ALA A 70 -3.57 9.67 -24.69
C ALA A 70 -4.03 8.33 -25.30
N VAL A 71 -4.42 8.31 -26.57
CA VAL A 71 -4.83 7.09 -27.31
C VAL A 71 -3.59 6.37 -27.88
N GLY A 72 -2.42 6.99 -27.79
CA GLY A 72 -1.14 6.42 -28.17
C GLY A 72 -0.68 6.79 -29.58
N HIS A 73 -1.39 7.66 -30.30
CA HIS A 73 -1.00 8.15 -31.63
C HIS A 73 0.10 9.22 -31.54
N LEU A 74 0.94 9.30 -32.58
CA LEU A 74 1.95 10.34 -32.75
C LEU A 74 1.33 11.54 -33.48
N VAL A 75 1.40 12.72 -32.85
CA VAL A 75 0.84 13.98 -33.35
C VAL A 75 2.00 14.96 -33.56
N PRO A 76 2.14 15.60 -34.73
CA PRO A 76 3.13 16.66 -34.93
C PRO A 76 2.93 17.80 -33.93
N ILE A 77 3.99 18.26 -33.28
CA ILE A 77 3.94 19.33 -32.26
C ILE A 77 3.31 20.60 -32.83
N GLU A 78 3.59 20.94 -34.09
CA GLU A 78 3.02 22.11 -34.79
C GLU A 78 1.49 22.07 -34.93
N SER A 79 0.88 20.87 -34.86
CA SER A 79 -0.57 20.71 -34.93
C SER A 79 -1.25 20.72 -33.56
N ILE A 80 -0.48 20.82 -32.48
CA ILE A 80 -0.96 20.93 -31.09
C ILE A 80 -1.07 22.40 -30.73
N LYS A 81 -2.17 22.80 -30.09
CA LYS A 81 -2.34 24.17 -29.63
C LYS A 81 -1.29 24.51 -28.56
N GLU A 82 -0.73 25.71 -28.61
CA GLU A 82 0.26 26.18 -27.63
C GLU A 82 -0.22 26.03 -26.18
N ILE A 83 -1.50 26.32 -25.92
CA ILE A 83 -2.10 26.15 -24.58
C ILE A 83 -2.13 24.69 -24.11
N ASP A 84 -2.25 23.73 -25.03
CA ASP A 84 -2.25 22.31 -24.69
C ASP A 84 -0.82 21.81 -24.43
N LEU A 85 0.18 22.34 -25.15
CA LEU A 85 1.61 22.11 -24.88
C LEU A 85 2.02 22.68 -23.51
N ALA A 86 1.67 23.94 -23.23
CA ALA A 86 1.95 24.58 -21.94
C ALA A 86 1.27 23.83 -20.79
N ARG A 87 0.05 23.31 -21.00
CA ARG A 87 -0.64 22.47 -20.01
C ARG A 87 0.08 21.15 -19.79
N ASP A 88 0.52 20.48 -20.86
CA ASP A 88 1.26 19.22 -20.77
C ASP A 88 2.57 19.39 -20.00
N GLU A 89 3.33 20.46 -20.29
CA GLU A 89 4.55 20.82 -19.57
C GLU A 89 4.27 21.07 -18.08
N PHE A 90 3.31 21.94 -17.77
CA PHE A 90 2.93 22.26 -16.40
C PHE A 90 2.52 21.00 -15.61
N VAL A 91 1.65 20.15 -16.18
CA VAL A 91 1.19 18.92 -15.51
C VAL A 91 2.36 17.97 -15.28
N LYS A 92 3.25 17.79 -16.27
CA LYS A 92 4.44 16.93 -16.12
C LYS A 92 5.39 17.44 -15.04
N GLU A 93 5.61 18.75 -14.98
CA GLU A 93 6.44 19.38 -13.96
C GLU A 93 5.87 19.16 -12.55
N VAL A 94 4.57 19.41 -12.37
CA VAL A 94 3.88 19.18 -11.09
C VAL A 94 3.96 17.71 -10.68
N VAL A 95 3.73 16.78 -11.61
CA VAL A 95 3.83 15.34 -11.35
C VAL A 95 5.25 14.94 -10.98
N HIS A 96 6.26 15.52 -11.63
CA HIS A 96 7.67 15.25 -11.30
C HIS A 96 7.98 15.69 -9.86
N LYS A 97 7.65 16.94 -9.51
CA LYS A 97 7.82 17.47 -8.15
C LYS A 97 7.09 16.64 -7.10
N ALA A 98 5.86 16.21 -7.39
CA ALA A 98 5.09 15.36 -6.49
C ALA A 98 5.74 13.98 -6.30
N LYS A 99 6.31 13.38 -7.34
CA LYS A 99 7.06 12.12 -7.25
C LYS A 99 8.33 12.27 -6.40
N ASP A 100 9.04 13.39 -6.53
CA ASP A 100 10.24 13.66 -5.73
C ASP A 100 9.91 13.79 -4.23
N LEU A 101 8.82 14.49 -3.90
CA LEU A 101 8.31 14.58 -2.53
C LEU A 101 7.87 13.20 -2.00
N ALA A 102 7.14 12.43 -2.80
CA ALA A 102 6.71 11.09 -2.42
C ALA A 102 7.92 10.16 -2.18
N ALA A 103 8.97 10.26 -2.98
CA ALA A 103 10.22 9.52 -2.79
C ALA A 103 10.91 9.93 -1.48
N THR A 104 10.94 11.22 -1.16
CA THR A 104 11.50 11.76 0.09
C THR A 104 10.77 11.20 1.31
N VAL A 105 9.44 11.29 1.32
CA VAL A 105 8.60 10.76 2.42
C VAL A 105 8.75 9.24 2.54
N THR A 106 8.83 8.52 1.42
CA THR A 106 9.03 7.07 1.41
C THR A 106 10.37 6.67 2.02
N THR A 107 11.45 7.39 1.67
CA THR A 107 12.79 7.17 2.24
C THR A 107 12.79 7.46 3.73
N PHE A 108 12.21 8.59 4.15
CA PHE A 108 12.06 8.93 5.57
C PHE A 108 11.30 7.86 6.35
N LYS A 109 10.17 7.37 5.82
CA LYS A 109 9.39 6.30 6.46
C LYS A 109 10.20 5.01 6.68
N LYS A 110 11.01 4.61 5.69
CA LYS A 110 11.87 3.42 5.80
C LYS A 110 12.96 3.62 6.86
N GLN A 111 13.62 4.77 6.83
CA GLN A 111 14.66 5.11 7.79
C GLN A 111 14.09 5.14 9.22
N LEU A 112 12.95 5.80 9.42
CA LEU A 112 12.25 5.85 10.70
C LEU A 112 11.93 4.44 11.24
N ALA A 113 11.50 3.52 10.38
CA ALA A 113 11.23 2.15 10.79
C ALA A 113 12.51 1.45 11.29
N THR A 114 13.61 1.54 10.54
CA THR A 114 14.89 0.94 10.91
C THR A 114 15.46 1.55 12.19
N ASP A 115 15.46 2.87 12.31
CA ASP A 115 16.00 3.59 13.46
C ASP A 115 15.20 3.29 14.74
N LEU A 116 13.87 3.19 14.61
CA LEU A 116 13.00 2.89 15.73
C LEU A 116 13.23 1.46 16.26
N GLU A 117 13.38 0.46 15.39
CA GLU A 117 13.75 -0.89 15.85
C GLU A 117 15.12 -0.90 16.54
N ALA A 118 16.13 -0.26 15.94
CA ALA A 118 17.47 -0.17 16.52
C ALA A 118 17.48 0.51 17.90
N PHE A 119 16.67 1.55 18.08
CA PHE A 119 16.50 2.23 19.37
C PHE A 119 15.87 1.32 20.44
N LEU A 120 14.88 0.52 20.07
CA LEU A 120 14.23 -0.42 20.98
C LEU A 120 15.16 -1.54 21.39
N ASP A 121 15.91 -2.10 20.44
CA ASP A 121 16.91 -3.13 20.70
C ASP A 121 17.97 -2.62 21.68
N LEU A 122 18.50 -1.42 21.45
CA LEU A 122 19.44 -0.77 22.37
C LEU A 122 18.83 -0.59 23.78
N SER A 123 17.57 -0.15 23.85
CA SER A 123 16.87 0.01 25.13
C SER A 123 16.65 -1.32 25.84
N ALA A 124 16.43 -2.41 25.11
CA ALA A 124 16.17 -3.74 25.65
C ALA A 124 17.46 -4.42 26.13
N GLU A 125 18.54 -4.28 25.38
CA GLU A 125 19.88 -4.76 25.71
C GLU A 125 20.35 -4.26 27.08
N LYS A 126 20.04 -2.98 27.41
CA LYS A 126 20.31 -2.40 28.73
C LYS A 126 19.72 -3.20 29.90
N TYR A 127 18.64 -3.93 29.68
CA TYR A 127 17.97 -4.77 30.67
C TYR A 127 18.19 -6.27 30.45
N GLY A 128 19.07 -6.66 29.52
CA GLY A 128 19.36 -8.06 29.19
C GLY A 128 18.18 -8.78 28.54
N VAL A 129 17.22 -8.04 27.98
CA VAL A 129 16.05 -8.60 27.29
C VAL A 129 16.22 -8.38 25.80
N THR A 130 15.90 -9.39 24.98
CA THR A 130 15.73 -9.20 23.54
C THR A 130 14.25 -8.93 23.27
N LEU A 131 13.89 -7.74 22.80
CA LEU A 131 12.55 -7.44 22.28
C LEU A 131 12.39 -8.08 20.89
N GLY A 132 12.51 -9.41 20.82
CA GLY A 132 12.50 -10.16 19.57
C GLY A 132 11.22 -9.89 18.77
N GLY A 133 11.33 -9.11 17.70
CA GLY A 133 10.29 -8.93 16.69
C GLY A 133 8.93 -8.48 17.25
N VAL A 134 8.90 -7.78 18.39
CA VAL A 134 7.64 -7.40 19.04
C VAL A 134 6.94 -6.35 18.19
N LYS A 135 6.11 -6.83 17.28
CA LYS A 135 5.11 -6.08 16.52
C LYS A 135 4.05 -5.57 17.48
N GLY A 136 4.40 -4.51 18.19
CA GLY A 136 3.54 -3.86 19.17
C GLY A 136 3.43 -2.37 18.93
N ASN A 137 2.39 -1.79 19.50
CA ASN A 137 2.21 -0.35 19.53
C ASN A 137 3.22 0.28 20.47
N ILE A 138 3.88 1.34 20.01
CA ILE A 138 4.95 2.01 20.76
C ILE A 138 4.69 3.50 20.80
N ASN A 139 5.03 4.09 21.94
CA ASN A 139 4.97 5.51 22.19
C ASN A 139 6.31 5.99 22.74
N LEU A 140 7.04 6.77 21.93
CA LEU A 140 8.28 7.43 22.32
C LEU A 140 8.00 8.91 22.53
N VAL A 141 8.43 9.43 23.66
CA VAL A 141 8.28 10.84 24.03
C VAL A 141 9.68 11.41 24.27
N SER A 142 9.92 12.60 23.72
CA SER A 142 11.14 13.37 23.98
C SER A 142 11.29 13.72 25.47
N PHE A 143 12.52 13.96 25.91
CA PHE A 143 12.83 14.22 27.33
C PHE A 143 12.08 15.45 27.89
N ASP A 144 11.95 16.52 27.11
CA ASP A 144 11.19 17.72 27.46
C ASP A 144 9.66 17.53 27.32
N GLY A 145 9.22 16.37 26.81
CA GLY A 145 7.83 16.05 26.56
C GLY A 145 7.21 16.78 25.37
N ARG A 146 7.97 17.58 24.61
CA ARG A 146 7.42 18.41 23.53
C ARG A 146 7.05 17.60 22.29
N TYR A 147 7.87 16.61 21.96
CA TYR A 147 7.71 15.76 20.78
C TYR A 147 7.34 14.33 21.14
N LYS A 148 6.54 13.70 20.28
CA LYS A 148 6.09 12.32 20.44
C LYS A 148 6.05 11.58 19.11
N VAL A 149 6.56 10.34 19.09
CA VAL A 149 6.52 9.43 17.94
C VAL A 149 5.75 8.16 18.35
N LEU A 150 4.74 7.81 17.56
CA LEU A 150 3.94 6.61 17.72
C LEU A 150 4.16 5.63 16.57
N ARG A 151 4.32 4.34 16.90
CA ARG A 151 4.17 3.22 15.97
C ARG A 151 2.88 2.48 16.34
N ASP A 152 1.98 2.32 15.39
CA ASP A 152 0.72 1.58 15.54
C ASP A 152 0.68 0.45 14.52
N VAL A 153 0.49 -0.78 14.98
CA VAL A 153 0.46 -1.99 14.15
C VAL A 153 -0.96 -2.52 14.12
N SER A 154 -1.62 -2.38 12.97
CA SER A 154 -2.95 -2.95 12.74
C SER A 154 -2.82 -4.27 12.03
N GLU A 155 -3.43 -5.32 12.59
CA GLU A 155 -3.57 -6.60 11.90
C GLU A 155 -4.60 -6.48 10.78
N ARG A 156 -4.32 -7.14 9.66
CA ARG A 156 -5.26 -7.36 8.58
C ARG A 156 -5.87 -8.74 8.76
N LEU A 157 -7.14 -8.75 9.09
CA LEU A 157 -7.93 -9.97 9.21
C LEU A 157 -8.46 -10.38 7.84
N ASP A 158 -8.41 -11.67 7.56
CA ASP A 158 -9.11 -12.32 6.46
C ASP A 158 -9.91 -13.51 6.99
N PHE A 159 -10.76 -14.06 6.13
CA PHE A 159 -11.67 -15.14 6.48
C PHE A 159 -11.55 -16.28 5.49
N ASP A 160 -11.49 -17.49 6.02
CA ASP A 160 -11.44 -18.71 5.22
C ASP A 160 -12.86 -19.25 4.89
N GLU A 161 -12.93 -20.47 4.33
CA GLU A 161 -14.17 -21.12 3.93
C GLU A 161 -15.15 -21.37 5.09
N ARG A 162 -14.69 -21.38 6.35
CA ARG A 162 -15.53 -21.63 7.53
C ARG A 162 -16.57 -20.53 7.71
N LEU A 163 -16.33 -19.33 7.18
CA LEU A 163 -17.31 -18.25 7.16
C LEU A 163 -18.57 -18.62 6.35
N GLN A 164 -18.44 -19.45 5.32
CA GLN A 164 -19.59 -19.96 4.57
C GLN A 164 -20.38 -20.98 5.38
N ALA A 165 -19.69 -21.86 6.11
CA ALA A 165 -20.33 -22.82 7.03
C ALA A 165 -21.11 -22.08 8.14
N ALA A 166 -20.52 -21.04 8.72
CA ALA A 166 -21.19 -20.18 9.69
C ALA A 166 -22.46 -19.53 9.12
N LYS A 167 -22.39 -19.02 7.87
CA LYS A 167 -23.57 -18.46 7.19
C LYS A 167 -24.69 -19.49 7.07
N ALA A 168 -24.37 -20.72 6.67
CA ALA A 168 -25.38 -21.77 6.52
C ALA A 168 -26.08 -22.09 7.85
N LEU A 169 -25.34 -22.13 8.96
CA LEU A 169 -25.89 -22.33 10.31
C LEU A 169 -26.77 -21.15 10.76
N ILE A 170 -26.40 -19.92 10.41
CA ILE A 170 -27.23 -18.73 10.69
C ILE A 170 -28.53 -18.79 9.88
N ASP A 171 -28.45 -19.10 8.58
CA ASP A 171 -29.61 -19.22 7.70
C ASP A 171 -30.56 -20.33 8.17
N GLU A 172 -30.04 -21.41 8.76
CA GLU A 172 -30.83 -22.45 9.41
C GLU A 172 -31.58 -21.92 10.64
N CYS A 173 -30.88 -21.22 11.56
CA CYS A 173 -31.50 -20.60 12.74
C CYS A 173 -32.61 -19.61 12.34
N LEU A 174 -32.33 -18.75 11.35
CA LEU A 174 -33.29 -17.75 10.91
C LEU A 174 -34.52 -18.42 10.27
N ARG A 175 -34.35 -19.49 9.50
CA ARG A 175 -35.48 -20.24 8.92
C ARG A 175 -36.34 -20.91 9.98
N GLU A 176 -35.73 -21.41 11.05
CA GLU A 176 -36.43 -21.99 12.20
C GLU A 176 -37.25 -20.91 12.92
N TRP A 177 -36.64 -19.77 13.26
CA TRP A 177 -37.31 -18.71 14.00
C TRP A 177 -38.38 -17.98 13.20
N THR A 178 -38.27 -17.98 11.87
CA THR A 178 -39.22 -17.31 10.96
C THR A 178 -40.29 -18.25 10.41
N LYS A 179 -40.30 -19.53 10.81
CA LYS A 179 -41.22 -20.55 10.26
C LYS A 179 -42.69 -20.16 10.42
N ASP A 180 -43.05 -19.53 11.53
CA ASP A 180 -44.42 -19.10 11.85
C ASP A 180 -44.63 -17.58 11.67
N SER A 181 -43.64 -16.88 11.12
CA SER A 181 -43.72 -15.43 10.89
C SER A 181 -44.22 -15.10 9.48
N GLY A 182 -44.91 -13.96 9.34
CA GLY A 182 -45.42 -13.48 8.05
C GLY A 182 -44.32 -13.33 6.99
N SER A 183 -44.69 -13.49 5.72
CA SER A 183 -43.77 -13.42 4.58
C SER A 183 -42.93 -12.14 4.55
N GLU A 184 -43.50 -11.05 5.07
CA GLU A 184 -42.91 -9.73 5.21
C GLU A 184 -41.78 -9.72 6.25
N VAL A 185 -41.98 -10.38 7.39
CA VAL A 185 -40.98 -10.48 8.47
C VAL A 185 -39.79 -11.33 8.03
N ARG A 186 -40.07 -12.45 7.34
CA ARG A 186 -39.04 -13.30 6.75
C ARG A 186 -38.18 -12.53 5.73
N THR A 187 -38.83 -11.79 4.84
CA THR A 187 -38.15 -10.99 3.80
C THR A 187 -37.28 -9.89 4.41
N LEU A 188 -37.74 -9.22 5.47
CA LEU A 188 -36.96 -8.19 6.18
C LEU A 188 -35.71 -8.78 6.85
N ILE A 189 -35.84 -9.95 7.46
CA ILE A 189 -34.72 -10.66 8.10
C ILE A 189 -33.72 -11.10 7.03
N GLU A 190 -34.16 -11.78 5.96
CA GLU A 190 -33.28 -12.21 4.87
C GLU A 190 -32.57 -11.02 4.20
N ALA A 191 -33.25 -9.89 4.02
CA ALA A 191 -32.65 -8.65 3.51
C ALA A 191 -31.61 -8.05 4.48
N ALA A 192 -31.82 -8.14 5.79
CA ALA A 192 -30.85 -7.67 6.79
C ALA A 192 -29.54 -8.49 6.77
N PHE A 193 -29.62 -9.77 6.41
CA PHE A 193 -28.50 -10.70 6.31
C PHE A 193 -27.96 -10.89 4.87
N GLN A 194 -28.45 -10.13 3.88
CA GLN A 194 -27.94 -10.20 2.52
C GLN A 194 -26.45 -9.84 2.42
N VAL A 195 -25.75 -10.63 1.61
CA VAL A 195 -24.37 -10.39 1.18
C VAL A 195 -24.29 -9.16 0.28
N ASP A 196 -23.12 -8.53 0.20
CA ASP A 196 -22.92 -7.34 -0.65
C ASP A 196 -23.20 -7.66 -2.14
N LYS A 197 -23.42 -6.64 -2.98
CA LYS A 197 -23.81 -6.74 -4.40
C LYS A 197 -22.91 -7.61 -5.27
N LYS A 198 -21.73 -8.02 -4.77
CA LYS A 198 -20.77 -8.93 -5.42
C LYS A 198 -20.84 -10.38 -4.90
N GLY A 199 -21.87 -10.74 -4.13
CA GLY A 199 -22.00 -12.05 -3.50
C GLY A 199 -21.01 -12.31 -2.35
N LYS A 200 -20.28 -11.27 -1.91
CA LYS A 200 -19.30 -11.38 -0.81
C LYS A 200 -19.97 -11.14 0.54
N ILE A 201 -19.65 -12.01 1.49
CA ILE A 201 -20.08 -11.91 2.87
C ILE A 201 -19.61 -10.58 3.47
N ASN A 202 -20.53 -9.83 4.09
CA ASN A 202 -20.18 -8.63 4.82
C ASN A 202 -19.60 -9.01 6.18
N THR A 203 -18.28 -9.16 6.22
CA THR A 203 -17.52 -9.61 7.40
C THR A 203 -17.75 -8.73 8.62
N LYS A 204 -17.89 -7.41 8.45
CA LYS A 204 -18.21 -6.48 9.55
C LYS A 204 -19.56 -6.78 10.20
N ARG A 205 -20.59 -7.07 9.40
CA ARG A 205 -21.93 -7.42 9.90
C ARG A 205 -21.91 -8.77 10.60
N ILE A 206 -21.26 -9.78 10.00
CA ILE A 206 -21.15 -11.12 10.60
C ILE A 206 -20.41 -11.08 11.92
N LEU A 207 -19.28 -10.38 12.01
CA LEU A 207 -18.58 -10.18 13.28
C LEU A 207 -19.44 -9.45 14.32
N GLY A 208 -20.31 -8.53 13.87
CA GLY A 208 -21.27 -7.85 14.74
C GLY A 208 -22.26 -8.78 15.43
N LEU A 209 -22.60 -9.92 14.82
CA LEU A 209 -23.54 -10.90 15.38
C LEU A 209 -23.02 -11.55 16.66
N ARG A 210 -21.70 -11.65 16.82
CA ARG A 210 -21.07 -12.18 18.05
C ARG A 210 -21.38 -11.35 19.29
N LYS A 211 -21.87 -10.12 19.13
CA LYS A 211 -22.30 -9.27 20.26
C LYS A 211 -23.68 -9.66 20.80
N LEU A 212 -24.45 -10.45 20.07
CA LEU A 212 -25.78 -10.88 20.46
C LEU A 212 -25.67 -12.11 21.36
N ASP A 213 -26.18 -12.00 22.59
CA ASP A 213 -26.18 -13.12 23.54
C ASP A 213 -27.37 -14.05 23.30
N ILE A 214 -27.29 -14.90 22.27
CA ILE A 214 -28.33 -15.87 21.93
C ILE A 214 -27.85 -17.27 22.30
N LYS A 215 -28.65 -17.98 23.10
CA LYS A 215 -28.31 -19.30 23.67
C LYS A 215 -28.67 -20.50 22.78
N HIS A 216 -29.13 -20.25 21.55
CA HIS A 216 -29.55 -21.31 20.64
C HIS A 216 -28.36 -22.20 20.23
N PRO A 217 -28.45 -23.55 20.30
CA PRO A 217 -27.31 -24.43 20.03
C PRO A 217 -26.68 -24.24 18.64
N THR A 218 -27.50 -24.08 17.60
CA THR A 218 -27.03 -23.85 16.22
C THR A 218 -26.42 -22.46 16.05
N TRP A 219 -26.91 -21.47 16.83
CA TRP A 219 -26.35 -20.12 16.83
C TRP A 219 -24.96 -20.09 17.47
N ILE A 220 -24.78 -20.78 18.61
CA ILE A 220 -23.49 -20.90 19.28
C ILE A 220 -22.45 -21.52 18.34
N LYS A 221 -22.81 -22.63 17.67
CA LYS A 221 -21.94 -23.27 16.66
C LYS A 221 -21.60 -22.32 15.50
N ALA A 222 -22.54 -21.49 15.06
CA ALA A 222 -22.27 -20.49 14.03
C ALA A 222 -21.27 -19.44 14.52
N MET A 223 -21.40 -18.97 15.76
CA MET A 223 -20.47 -17.98 16.35
C MET A 223 -19.07 -18.56 16.56
N GLU A 224 -18.96 -19.84 16.93
CA GLU A 224 -17.70 -20.59 16.99
C GLU A 224 -17.05 -20.66 15.60
N ALA A 225 -17.80 -21.09 14.58
CA ALA A 225 -17.32 -21.16 13.21
C ALA A 225 -16.87 -19.78 12.66
N ILE A 226 -17.53 -18.68 13.04
CA ILE A 226 -17.07 -17.31 12.71
C ILE A 226 -15.73 -17.02 13.38
N GLY A 227 -15.57 -17.38 14.66
CA GLY A 227 -14.32 -17.19 15.39
C GLY A 227 -13.17 -17.94 14.73
N ASP A 228 -13.42 -19.20 14.40
CA ASP A 228 -12.45 -20.12 13.80
C ASP A 228 -12.11 -19.78 12.34
N ALA A 229 -12.93 -18.99 11.67
CA ALA A 229 -12.69 -18.51 10.32
C ALA A 229 -11.72 -17.33 10.26
N ILE A 230 -11.49 -16.64 11.39
CA ILE A 230 -10.66 -15.43 11.43
C ILE A 230 -9.19 -15.83 11.35
N THR A 231 -8.52 -15.34 10.32
CA THR A 231 -7.08 -15.53 10.13
C THR A 231 -6.38 -14.18 9.98
N VAL A 232 -5.17 -14.07 10.53
CA VAL A 232 -4.31 -12.89 10.34
C VAL A 232 -3.51 -13.09 9.06
N THR A 233 -3.83 -12.32 8.02
CA THR A 233 -3.14 -12.43 6.71
C THR A 233 -2.02 -11.42 6.53
N GLY A 234 -1.93 -10.42 7.42
CA GLY A 234 -0.85 -9.47 7.41
C GLY A 234 -0.97 -8.43 8.52
N SER A 235 -0.04 -7.49 8.52
CA SER A 235 -0.02 -6.36 9.45
C SER A 235 0.35 -5.08 8.69
N CYS A 236 -0.36 -3.99 8.96
CA CYS A 236 -0.02 -2.65 8.47
C CYS A 236 0.53 -1.81 9.62
N THR A 237 1.72 -1.24 9.44
CA THR A 237 2.36 -0.37 10.42
C THR A 237 2.18 1.09 10.03
N TYR A 238 1.66 1.88 10.96
CA TYR A 238 1.45 3.32 10.85
C TYR A 238 2.40 4.03 11.79
N TYR A 239 3.03 5.10 11.31
CA TYR A 239 3.85 5.99 12.12
C TYR A 239 3.14 7.33 12.22
N ARG A 240 3.09 7.91 13.44
CA ARG A 240 2.54 9.24 13.67
C ARG A 240 3.51 10.06 14.50
N VAL A 241 3.77 11.29 14.07
CA VAL A 241 4.66 12.23 14.76
C VAL A 241 3.82 13.39 15.27
N TYR A 242 4.08 13.83 16.50
CA TYR A 242 3.36 14.91 17.15
C TYR A 242 4.32 15.92 17.78
N GLU A 243 3.85 17.16 17.84
CA GLU A 243 4.45 18.26 18.59
C GLU A 243 3.40 18.86 19.51
N ARG A 244 3.80 19.25 20.73
CA ARG A 244 2.93 20.02 21.63
C ARG A 244 2.81 21.45 21.16
N ASP A 245 1.59 21.96 21.13
CA ASP A 245 1.33 23.39 20.95
C ASP A 245 1.53 24.18 22.27
N GLU A 246 1.37 25.50 22.20
CA GLU A 246 1.49 26.41 23.35
C GLU A 246 0.48 26.11 24.48
N LYS A 247 -0.60 25.38 24.17
CA LYS A 247 -1.62 24.95 25.15
C LYS A 247 -1.30 23.57 25.75
N GLY A 248 -0.23 22.93 25.30
CA GLY A 248 0.22 21.62 25.75
C GLY A 248 -0.48 20.44 25.07
N GLU A 249 -1.30 20.69 24.04
CA GLU A 249 -1.97 19.63 23.28
C GLU A 249 -1.05 19.09 22.17
N TYR A 250 -1.03 17.78 21.97
CA TYR A 250 -0.27 17.17 20.88
C TYR A 250 -0.99 17.36 19.54
N ARG A 251 -0.40 18.15 18.66
CA ARG A 251 -0.79 18.32 17.26
C ARG A 251 0.03 17.37 16.40
N GLN A 252 -0.65 16.63 15.52
CA GLN A 252 0.05 15.74 14.60
C GLN A 252 0.78 16.58 13.55
N VAL A 253 2.05 16.26 13.32
CA VAL A 253 2.80 16.81 12.17
C VAL A 253 2.26 16.12 10.92
N ASN A 254 1.47 16.85 10.13
CA ASN A 254 0.81 16.30 8.96
C ASN A 254 1.76 16.26 7.76
N LEU A 255 1.83 15.10 7.11
CA LEU A 255 2.61 14.87 5.90
C LEU A 255 1.72 14.68 4.66
N ASP A 256 0.40 14.65 4.85
CA ASP A 256 -0.57 14.58 3.75
C ASP A 256 -0.89 15.98 3.23
N PHE A 257 -0.81 16.15 1.91
CA PHE A 257 -1.07 17.40 1.21
C PHE A 257 -2.46 17.97 1.51
N SER A 258 -3.45 17.12 1.75
CA SER A 258 -4.83 17.53 2.03
C SER A 258 -5.03 18.22 3.39
N GLY A 259 -4.09 18.04 4.33
CA GLY A 259 -4.19 18.58 5.67
C GLY A 259 -2.98 19.41 6.10
N ILE A 260 -2.21 19.91 5.14
CA ILE A 260 -1.25 21.01 5.32
C ILE A 260 -2.03 22.30 5.04
N ALA A 261 -2.05 23.22 6.01
CA ALA A 261 -2.77 24.50 5.93
C ALA A 261 -1.92 25.60 5.27
#